data_AF-A0AAN8ICV0-F1
#
_entry.id   AF-A0AAN8ICV0-F1
#
_cell.length_a   1.000
_cell.length_b   1.000
_cell.length_c   1.000
_cell.angle_alpha   90.00
_cell.angle_beta   90.00
_cell.angle_gamma   90.00
#
_symmetry.space_group_name_H-M   'P 1'
#
loop_
_entity.id
_entity.type
_entity.pdbx_description
1 polymer ?
#
loop_
_entity_poly.entity_id
_entity_poly.type
_entity_poly.pdbx_seq_one_letter_code
_entity_poly.pdbx_strand_id
1 'polypeptide(L)'
;ARVLGGEAALWGEYVDGTNLMTRMWPRASAVAERLWSDPEQTKSHEASWPRLHEFRCKMMNRGFAVAPPNAPDYCPFEWNPVYDGI
;
A
#
# COMPACT_ATOMS: atom_id res chain seq x y z
N ALA A 1 19.64 -13.03 17.27
CA ALA A 1 18.15 -12.95 17.18
C ALA A 1 17.64 -14.16 16.38
N ARG A 2 16.44 -14.70 16.67
CA ARG A 2 15.82 -15.84 15.97
C ARG A 2 14.57 -15.42 15.16
N VAL A 3 14.69 -14.35 14.37
CA VAL A 3 13.57 -13.81 13.58
C VAL A 3 13.66 -14.35 12.16
N LEU A 4 12.59 -14.97 11.65
CA LEU A 4 12.52 -15.48 10.28
C LEU A 4 11.98 -14.44 9.28
N GLY A 5 11.15 -13.52 9.75
CA GLY A 5 10.49 -12.52 8.93
C GLY A 5 9.36 -11.82 9.69
N GLY A 6 8.35 -11.35 8.95
CA GLY A 6 7.16 -10.71 9.49
C GLY A 6 5.98 -10.78 8.52
N GLU A 7 4.82 -10.31 8.96
CA GLU A 7 3.57 -10.38 8.21
C GLU A 7 2.71 -9.13 8.43
N ALA A 8 1.99 -8.70 7.39
CA ALA A 8 0.90 -7.74 7.50
C ALA A 8 -0.44 -8.50 7.55
N ALA A 9 -1.03 -8.63 8.73
CA ALA A 9 -2.32 -9.30 8.89
C ALA A 9 -3.49 -8.32 8.69
N LEU A 10 -4.46 -8.72 7.87
CA LEU A 10 -5.74 -8.03 7.71
C LEU A 10 -6.86 -8.99 8.11
N TRP A 11 -7.44 -8.75 9.29
CA TRP A 11 -8.51 -9.58 9.81
C TRP A 11 -9.85 -9.30 9.10
N GLY A 12 -10.65 -10.36 8.94
CA GLY A 12 -11.80 -10.39 8.04
C GLY A 12 -13.12 -9.89 8.61
N GLU A 13 -13.18 -9.46 9.87
CA GLU A 13 -14.46 -9.14 10.54
C GLU A 13 -15.23 -8.02 9.83
N TYR A 14 -14.52 -7.10 9.17
CA TYR A 14 -15.08 -5.97 8.42
C TYR A 14 -14.41 -5.80 7.06
N VAL A 15 -13.88 -6.89 6.49
CA VAL A 15 -13.15 -6.87 5.22
C VAL A 15 -13.78 -7.84 4.23
N ASP A 16 -14.11 -7.31 3.05
CA ASP A 16 -14.69 -8.06 1.95
C ASP A 16 -14.15 -7.56 0.60
N GLY A 17 -14.72 -8.05 -0.50
CA GLY A 17 -14.31 -7.67 -1.86
C GLY A 17 -14.44 -6.17 -2.16
N THR A 18 -15.24 -5.42 -1.39
CA THR A 18 -15.44 -3.97 -1.60
C THR A 18 -14.29 -3.14 -1.04
N ASN A 19 -13.57 -3.65 -0.04
CA ASN A 19 -12.58 -2.85 0.69
C ASN A 19 -11.22 -3.54 0.90
N LEU A 20 -11.06 -4.80 0.48
CA LEU A 20 -9.79 -5.54 0.61
C LEU A 20 -8.60 -4.75 0.05
N MET A 21 -8.73 -4.21 -1.17
CA MET A 21 -7.65 -3.51 -1.86
C MET A 21 -7.27 -2.20 -1.18
N THR A 22 -8.25 -1.37 -0.82
CA THR A 22 -8.02 -0.08 -0.15
C THR A 22 -7.57 -0.25 1.30
N ARG A 23 -7.98 -1.35 1.95
CA ARG A 23 -7.55 -1.69 3.32
C ARG A 23 -6.12 -2.23 3.34
N MET A 24 -5.76 -3.11 2.41
CA MET A 24 -4.43 -3.72 2.38
C MET A 24 -3.37 -2.75 1.82
N TRP A 25 -3.67 -2.06 0.72
CA TRP A 25 -2.69 -1.34 -0.07
C TRP A 25 -2.92 0.17 -0.03
N PRO A 26 -1.83 0.97 0.06
CA PRO A 26 -0.41 0.61 -0.06
C PRO A 26 0.27 0.21 1.26
N ARG A 27 -0.46 0.08 2.38
CA ARG A 27 0.13 -0.14 3.71
C ARG A 27 1.00 -1.41 3.80
N ALA A 28 0.55 -2.51 3.20
CA ALA A 28 1.33 -3.74 3.15
C ALA A 28 2.66 -3.59 2.39
N SER A 29 2.80 -2.59 1.52
CA SER A 29 4.06 -2.29 0.84
C SER A 29 5.16 -1.84 1.80
N ALA A 30 4.80 -1.16 2.90
CA ALA A 30 5.78 -0.75 3.91
C ALA A 30 6.36 -1.96 4.65
N VAL A 31 5.51 -2.96 4.96
CA VAL A 31 5.95 -4.23 5.54
C VAL A 31 6.83 -4.98 4.55
N ALA A 32 6.42 -5.05 3.27
CA ALA A 32 7.22 -5.67 2.22
C ALA A 32 8.60 -5.03 2.09
N GLU A 33 8.69 -3.69 2.05
CA GLU A 33 9.98 -2.98 1.97
C GLU A 33 10.86 -3.28 3.19
N ARG A 34 10.28 -3.29 4.40
CA ARG A 34 11.04 -3.54 5.63
C ARG A 34 11.62 -4.95 5.70
N LEU A 35 10.93 -5.94 5.12
CA LEU A 35 11.35 -7.35 5.13
C LEU A 35 12.27 -7.70 3.95
N TRP A 36 12.23 -6.91 2.88
CA TRP A 36 13.01 -7.16 1.66
C TRP A 36 14.34 -6.38 1.62
N SER A 37 14.31 -5.12 2.04
CA SER A 37 15.41 -4.18 1.87
C SER A 37 16.37 -4.19 3.05
N ASP A 38 17.52 -3.55 2.86
CA ASP A 38 18.46 -3.27 3.93
C ASP A 38 17.76 -2.59 5.13
N PRO A 39 17.81 -3.18 6.33
CA PRO A 39 17.22 -2.62 7.54
C PRO A 39 17.67 -1.20 7.87
N GLU A 40 18.87 -0.79 7.46
CA GLU A 40 19.40 0.56 7.71
C GLU A 40 18.71 1.62 6.84
N GLN A 41 18.30 1.26 5.62
CA GLN A 41 17.66 2.18 4.68
C GLN A 41 16.15 2.38 4.94
N THR A 42 15.58 1.58 5.84
CA THR A 42 14.13 1.54 6.13
C THR A 42 13.80 1.93 7.57
N LYS A 43 14.69 2.68 8.25
CA LYS A 43 14.50 3.12 9.65
C LYS A 43 13.66 4.40 9.80
N SER A 44 13.69 5.30 8.81
CA SER A 44 12.94 6.57 8.84
C SER A 44 11.73 6.47 7.93
N HIS A 45 10.57 6.81 8.48
CA HIS A 45 9.32 6.85 7.71
C HIS A 45 9.30 8.07 6.78
N GLU A 46 9.93 9.18 7.17
CA GLU A 46 10.08 10.39 6.37
C GLU A 46 10.94 10.12 5.12
N ALA A 47 12.04 9.38 5.27
CA ALA A 47 12.85 8.96 4.12
C ALA A 47 12.09 7.95 3.23
N SER A 48 11.22 7.13 3.82
CA SER A 48 10.41 6.13 3.11
C SER A 48 9.20 6.71 2.39
N TRP A 49 8.74 7.88 2.82
CA TRP A 49 7.53 8.50 2.31
C TRP A 49 7.54 8.72 0.78
N PRO A 50 8.56 9.36 0.17
CA PRO A 50 8.53 9.66 -1.26
C PRO A 50 8.41 8.42 -2.15
N ARG A 51 9.07 7.32 -1.77
CA ARG A 51 9.03 6.06 -2.54
C ARG A 51 7.75 5.27 -2.31
N LEU A 52 7.17 5.30 -1.11
CA LEU A 52 5.85 4.72 -0.86
C LEU A 52 4.77 5.43 -1.68
N HIS A 53 4.84 6.77 -1.73
CA HIS A 53 3.98 7.60 -2.58
C HIS A 53 4.10 7.23 -4.06
N GLU A 54 5.33 7.19 -4.60
CA GLU A 54 5.57 6.81 -5.99
C GLU A 54 5.03 5.39 -6.28
N PHE A 55 5.25 4.45 -5.36
CA PHE A 55 4.77 3.09 -5.49
C PHE A 55 3.24 3.00 -5.48
N ARG A 56 2.58 3.79 -4.64
CA ARG A 56 1.12 3.94 -4.66
C ARG A 56 0.64 4.45 -6.03
N CYS A 57 1.24 5.50 -6.59
CA CYS A 57 0.85 6.00 -7.90
C CYS A 57 1.07 4.95 -9.02
N LYS A 58 2.13 4.15 -8.93
CA LYS A 58 2.35 3.00 -9.83
C LYS A 58 1.25 1.94 -9.70
N MET A 59 0.77 1.65 -8.49
CA MET A 59 -0.37 0.74 -8.28
C MET A 59 -1.67 1.28 -8.88
N MET A 60 -1.94 2.56 -8.67
CA MET A 60 -3.11 3.24 -9.24
C MET A 60 -3.10 3.17 -10.78
N ASN A 61 -1.95 3.48 -11.40
CA ASN A 61 -1.77 3.39 -12.86
C ASN A 61 -1.91 1.95 -13.40
N ARG A 62 -1.80 0.93 -12.55
CA ARG A 62 -2.04 -0.48 -12.90
C ARG A 62 -3.48 -0.93 -12.66
N GLY A 63 -4.37 -0.04 -12.23
CA GLY A 63 -5.78 -0.35 -11.99
C GLY A 63 -6.07 -0.97 -10.61
N PHE A 64 -5.20 -0.78 -9.62
CA PHE A 64 -5.50 -1.19 -8.25
C PHE A 64 -6.14 -0.05 -7.46
N ALA A 65 -7.29 -0.32 -6.84
CA ALA A 65 -7.97 0.60 -5.94
C ALA A 65 -7.22 0.69 -4.60
N VAL A 66 -6.16 1.50 -4.55
CA VAL A 66 -5.31 1.65 -3.37
C VAL A 66 -5.59 2.95 -2.62
N ALA A 67 -5.55 2.88 -1.30
CA ALA A 67 -5.80 4.05 -0.45
C ALA A 67 -4.65 5.09 -0.56
N PRO A 68 -4.91 6.36 -0.24
CA PRO A 68 -3.83 7.30 0.04
C PRO A 68 -3.07 6.86 1.31
N PRO A 69 -1.73 6.80 1.29
CA PRO A 69 -0.93 6.35 2.44
C PRO A 69 -0.95 7.31 3.63
N ASN A 70 -0.98 8.64 3.43
CA ASN A 70 -1.10 9.65 4.50
C ASN A 70 -1.40 11.06 3.96
N ALA A 71 -2.03 11.91 4.80
CA ALA A 71 -2.31 13.34 4.55
C ALA A 71 -2.97 13.63 3.17
N PRO A 72 -3.01 14.87 2.61
CA PRO A 72 -3.45 15.05 1.23
C PRO A 72 -2.39 14.45 0.30
N ASP A 73 -2.71 13.32 -0.30
CA ASP A 73 -1.86 12.59 -1.23
C ASP A 73 -2.44 12.65 -2.65
N TYR A 74 -1.61 12.90 -3.66
CA TYR A 74 -2.06 13.11 -5.04
C TYR A 74 -1.27 12.27 -6.04
N CYS A 75 -1.97 11.56 -6.93
CA CYS A 75 -1.37 10.90 -8.08
C CYS A 75 -1.95 11.49 -9.38
N PRO A 76 -1.16 11.59 -10.47
CA PRO A 76 -1.68 12.02 -11.78
C PRO A 76 -2.80 11.13 -12.32
N PHE A 77 -2.79 9.84 -11.95
CA PHE A 77 -3.83 8.87 -12.27
C PHE A 77 -4.61 8.55 -11.01
N GLU A 78 -5.91 8.86 -11.02
CA GLU A 78 -6.83 8.58 -9.92
C GLU A 78 -7.66 7.32 -10.19
N TRP A 79 -8.22 6.73 -9.13
CA TRP A 79 -9.03 5.54 -9.21
C TRP A 79 -10.36 5.93 -9.86
N ASN A 80 -10.58 5.46 -11.08
CA ASN A 80 -11.84 5.58 -11.77
C ASN A 80 -12.57 4.22 -11.72
N PRO A 81 -13.63 4.07 -10.90
CA PRO A 81 -14.40 2.83 -10.90
C PRO A 81 -14.98 2.59 -12.30
N VAL A 82 -14.67 1.43 -12.88
CA VAL A 82 -15.30 1.01 -14.12
C VAL A 82 -16.72 0.58 -13.77
N TYR A 83 -17.70 1.39 -14.15
CA TYR A 83 -19.10 0.98 -14.12
C TYR A 83 -19.36 0.19 -15.40
N ASP A 84 -19.18 -1.13 -15.34
CA ASP A 84 -19.66 -2.00 -16.39
C ASP A 84 -21.18 -1.94 -16.37
N GLY A 85 -21.74 -1.22 -17.35
CA GLY A 85 -23.18 -1.03 -17.50
C GLY A 85 -23.88 -2.38 -17.62
N ILE A 86 -24.75 -2.66 -16.66
CA ILE A 86 -25.92 -3.52 -16.87
C ILE A 86 -26.86 -2.78 -17.82
#